data_AF-A0A1G0XCT9-F1
#
_entry.id   AF-A0A1G0XCT9-F1
#
_cell.length_a   1.000
_cell.length_b   1.000
_cell.length_c   1.000
_cell.angle_alpha   90.00
_cell.angle_beta   90.00
_cell.angle_gamma   90.00
#
_symmetry.space_group_name_H-M   'P 1'
#
loop_
_entity.id
_entity.type
_entity.pdbx_description
1 polymer ?
#
loop_
_entity_poly.entity_id
_entity_poly.type
_entity_poly.pdbx_seq_one_letter_code
_entity_poly.pdbx_strand_id
1 'polypeptide(L)'
;MLTFRKMLLILFILTNTCVLAQSNLQAQYDYASKQFNDEKYFDAITEFKRLLFFDSLKQYSFDANKYIAMSYKQGGKFTDAIKYFSLSELGTTNLDSIFDIKIEIVKINLLRRTIYRTFDLLNDLNEDILFKAKKDKITYWKGWAYIFNDDWEKASEEFAKLDINHELKIICDNVSEAQFSKTKAKVLSYILPGAGQFYTGNYISGILSLSWVALWSYIAVEAFLADRIFDGLMVANFLAFRFYNGNVQNAEKFADERNSELTNWGLNYLQNNYRGPKP
;
A
#
# COMPACT_ATOMS: atom_id res chain seq x y z
N MET A 1 66.14 19.61 -26.78
CA MET A 1 65.16 18.88 -27.64
C MET A 1 64.66 17.57 -27.02
N LEU A 2 65.51 16.76 -26.36
CA LEU A 2 65.13 15.46 -25.78
C LEU A 2 64.09 15.54 -24.64
N THR A 3 64.07 16.63 -23.89
CA THR A 3 63.15 16.87 -22.75
C THR A 3 61.71 17.17 -23.19
N PHE A 4 61.54 17.96 -24.24
CA PHE A 4 60.21 18.29 -24.79
C PHE A 4 59.49 17.07 -25.40
N ARG A 5 60.24 16.19 -26.08
CA ARG A 5 59.72 14.96 -26.68
C ARG A 5 59.27 13.93 -25.62
N LYS A 6 60.02 13.82 -24.51
CA LYS A 6 59.63 13.00 -23.36
C LYS A 6 58.39 13.56 -22.65
N MET A 7 58.29 14.88 -22.53
CA MET A 7 57.11 15.54 -21.95
C MET A 7 55.84 15.31 -22.79
N LEU A 8 55.95 15.37 -24.12
CA LEU A 8 54.85 15.04 -25.05
C LEU A 8 54.42 13.57 -24.96
N LEU A 9 55.35 12.63 -24.81
CA LEU A 9 55.05 11.21 -24.61
C LEU A 9 54.33 10.95 -23.28
N ILE A 10 54.77 11.59 -22.20
CA ILE A 10 54.10 11.48 -20.88
C ILE A 10 52.69 12.09 -20.97
N LEU A 11 52.54 13.24 -21.62
CA LEU A 11 51.24 13.87 -21.83
C LEU A 11 50.30 12.97 -22.67
N PHE A 12 50.83 12.32 -23.71
CA PHE A 12 50.07 11.40 -24.57
C PHE A 12 49.67 10.10 -23.86
N ILE A 13 50.51 9.57 -22.97
CA ILE A 13 50.17 8.39 -22.16
C ILE A 13 49.07 8.75 -21.14
N LEU A 14 49.17 9.93 -20.51
CA LEU A 14 48.19 10.41 -19.54
C LEU A 14 46.82 10.74 -20.17
N THR A 15 46.78 11.25 -21.40
CA THR A 15 45.51 11.52 -22.10
C THR A 15 44.83 10.23 -22.55
N ASN A 16 45.56 9.21 -22.99
CA ASN A 16 44.98 7.93 -23.40
C ASN A 16 44.36 7.13 -22.24
N THR A 17 44.94 7.19 -21.04
CA THR A 17 44.37 6.50 -19.87
C THR A 17 43.01 7.07 -19.45
N CYS A 18 42.79 8.37 -19.66
CA CYS A 18 41.55 9.02 -19.28
C CYS A 18 40.38 8.63 -20.21
N VAL A 19 40.64 8.54 -21.52
CA VAL A 19 39.63 8.15 -22.53
C VAL A 19 39.21 6.68 -22.38
N LEU A 20 40.16 5.78 -22.13
CA LEU A 20 39.87 4.35 -21.92
C LEU A 20 39.04 4.10 -20.66
N ALA A 21 39.32 4.81 -19.57
CA ALA A 21 38.55 4.68 -18.32
C ALA A 21 37.07 5.06 -18.51
N GLN A 22 36.79 6.13 -19.25
CA GLN A 22 35.41 6.57 -19.51
C GLN A 22 34.66 5.61 -20.45
N SER A 23 35.34 5.04 -21.46
CA SER A 23 34.75 3.98 -22.31
C SER A 23 34.39 2.71 -21.53
N ASN A 24 35.13 2.41 -20.46
CA ASN A 24 34.88 1.24 -19.62
C ASN A 24 33.64 1.43 -18.72
N LEU A 25 33.42 2.65 -18.18
CA LEU A 25 32.24 2.94 -17.36
C LEU A 25 30.94 2.82 -18.17
N GLN A 26 30.91 3.36 -19.39
CA GLN A 26 29.73 3.22 -20.25
C GLN A 26 29.46 1.74 -20.59
N ALA A 27 30.48 0.97 -20.96
CA ALA A 27 30.32 -0.46 -21.25
C ALA A 27 29.81 -1.24 -20.03
N GLN A 28 30.31 -0.90 -18.83
CA GLN A 28 29.84 -1.48 -17.57
C GLN A 28 28.38 -1.10 -17.27
N TYR A 29 27.98 0.14 -17.53
CA TYR A 29 26.60 0.59 -17.41
C TYR A 29 25.68 -0.15 -18.37
N ASP A 30 26.07 -0.29 -19.64
CA ASP A 30 25.29 -0.97 -20.66
C ASP A 30 25.11 -2.45 -20.31
N TYR A 31 26.18 -3.10 -19.81
CA TYR A 31 26.12 -4.48 -19.34
C TYR A 31 25.17 -4.64 -18.13
N ALA A 32 25.30 -3.79 -17.11
CA ALA A 32 24.42 -3.82 -15.95
C ALA A 32 22.95 -3.56 -16.31
N SER A 33 22.71 -2.59 -17.20
CA SER A 33 21.38 -2.28 -17.73
C SER A 33 20.80 -3.46 -18.52
N LYS A 34 21.63 -4.17 -19.28
CA LYS A 34 21.22 -5.41 -19.94
C LYS A 34 20.79 -6.47 -18.92
N GLN A 35 21.57 -6.70 -17.85
CA GLN A 35 21.17 -7.66 -16.80
C GLN A 35 19.83 -7.27 -16.16
N PHE A 36 19.60 -5.98 -15.94
CA PHE A 36 18.34 -5.47 -15.41
C PHE A 36 17.16 -5.75 -16.36
N ASN A 37 17.34 -5.46 -17.65
CA ASN A 37 16.32 -5.70 -18.69
C ASN A 37 16.06 -7.20 -18.93
N ASP A 38 17.09 -8.05 -18.74
CA ASP A 38 16.98 -9.51 -18.73
C ASP A 38 16.36 -10.06 -17.42
N GLU A 39 15.85 -9.19 -16.53
CA GLU A 39 15.27 -9.49 -15.22
C GLU A 39 16.22 -10.19 -14.22
N LYS A 40 17.52 -10.18 -14.49
CA LYS A 40 18.56 -10.71 -13.62
C LYS A 40 18.93 -9.67 -12.55
N TYR A 41 17.97 -9.36 -11.70
CA TYR A 41 18.07 -8.25 -10.74
C TYR A 41 19.25 -8.38 -9.77
N PHE A 42 19.60 -9.59 -9.33
CA PHE A 42 20.76 -9.78 -8.43
C PHE A 42 22.10 -9.50 -9.13
N ASP A 43 22.23 -9.94 -10.38
CA ASP A 43 23.42 -9.68 -11.20
C ASP A 43 23.51 -8.19 -11.54
N ALA A 44 22.38 -7.58 -11.93
CA ALA A 44 22.28 -6.14 -12.17
C ALA A 44 22.75 -5.33 -10.95
N ILE A 45 22.28 -5.67 -9.75
CA ILE A 45 22.73 -5.02 -8.50
C ILE A 45 24.25 -5.10 -8.35
N THR A 46 24.84 -6.26 -8.61
CA THR A 46 26.28 -6.48 -8.48
C THR A 46 27.06 -5.62 -9.49
N GLU A 47 26.61 -5.59 -10.73
CA GLU A 47 27.27 -4.87 -11.82
C GLU A 47 27.08 -3.35 -11.72
N PHE A 48 25.94 -2.86 -11.23
CA PHE A 48 25.76 -1.44 -10.91
C PHE A 48 26.57 -1.00 -9.69
N LYS A 49 26.71 -1.85 -8.66
CA LYS A 49 27.63 -1.57 -7.54
C LYS A 49 29.08 -1.51 -8.01
N ARG A 50 29.48 -2.38 -8.94
CA ARG A 50 30.80 -2.34 -9.59
C ARG A 50 30.98 -1.05 -10.36
N LEU A 51 29.98 -0.61 -11.13
CA LEU A 51 30.00 0.68 -11.82
C LEU A 51 30.24 1.83 -10.83
N LEU A 52 29.45 1.91 -9.76
CA LEU A 52 29.58 2.94 -8.73
C LEU A 52 30.95 2.93 -8.04
N PHE A 53 31.58 1.76 -7.89
CA PHE A 53 32.91 1.65 -7.30
C PHE A 53 33.99 2.31 -8.17
N PHE A 54 33.88 2.18 -9.50
CA PHE A 54 34.86 2.75 -10.43
C PHE A 54 34.50 4.18 -10.91
N ASP A 55 33.25 4.61 -10.75
CA ASP A 55 32.76 5.94 -11.10
C ASP A 55 33.16 7.01 -10.07
N SER A 56 34.44 7.37 -10.06
CA SER A 56 35.01 8.37 -9.15
C SER A 56 34.41 9.78 -9.33
N LEU A 57 33.92 10.09 -10.53
CA LEU A 57 33.31 11.38 -10.88
C LEU A 57 31.79 11.41 -10.63
N LYS A 58 31.20 10.30 -10.18
CA LYS A 58 29.77 10.15 -9.88
C LYS A 58 28.85 10.44 -11.08
N GLN A 59 29.33 10.20 -12.30
CA GLN A 59 28.58 10.44 -13.54
C GLN A 59 27.33 9.55 -13.65
N TYR A 60 27.39 8.32 -13.13
CA TYR A 60 26.30 7.34 -13.16
C TYR A 60 25.62 7.19 -11.80
N SER A 61 25.94 8.06 -10.83
CA SER A 61 25.44 7.94 -9.46
C SER A 61 23.92 7.94 -9.38
N PHE A 62 23.24 8.76 -10.17
CA PHE A 62 21.78 8.77 -10.22
C PHE A 62 21.22 7.44 -10.75
N ASP A 63 21.57 7.08 -11.99
CA ASP A 63 20.97 5.93 -12.68
C ASP A 63 21.34 4.59 -12.04
N ALA A 64 22.60 4.40 -11.66
CA ALA A 64 23.04 3.15 -11.06
C ALA A 64 22.32 2.88 -9.73
N ASN A 65 22.22 3.89 -8.85
CA ASN A 65 21.46 3.74 -7.61
C ASN A 65 19.96 3.54 -7.87
N LYS A 66 19.38 4.19 -8.89
CA LYS A 66 17.98 3.98 -9.29
C LYS A 66 17.74 2.53 -9.71
N TYR A 67 18.56 1.97 -10.58
CA TYR A 67 18.40 0.59 -11.03
C TYR A 67 18.68 -0.44 -9.93
N ILE A 68 19.62 -0.17 -9.02
CA ILE A 68 19.81 -0.99 -7.81
C ILE A 68 18.54 -0.97 -6.96
N ALA A 69 17.95 0.21 -6.73
CA ALA A 69 16.72 0.36 -5.97
C ALA A 69 15.54 -0.39 -6.61
N MET A 70 15.36 -0.25 -7.92
CA MET A 70 14.35 -0.98 -8.68
C MET A 70 14.56 -2.49 -8.60
N SER A 71 15.80 -2.97 -8.70
CA SER A 71 16.14 -4.38 -8.56
C SER A 71 15.79 -4.92 -7.17
N TYR A 72 16.09 -4.16 -6.10
CA TYR A 72 15.69 -4.52 -4.75
C TYR A 72 14.17 -4.49 -4.55
N LYS A 73 13.46 -3.53 -5.17
CA LYS A 73 11.99 -3.47 -5.16
C LYS A 73 11.39 -4.74 -5.77
N GLN A 74 11.89 -5.20 -6.92
CA GLN A 74 11.43 -6.44 -7.56
C GLN A 74 11.69 -7.68 -6.70
N GLY A 75 12.82 -7.71 -5.97
CA GLY A 75 13.11 -8.76 -5.00
C GLY A 75 12.38 -8.63 -3.65
N GLY A 76 11.44 -7.70 -3.48
CA GLY A 76 10.72 -7.46 -2.23
C GLY A 76 11.59 -6.90 -1.07
N LYS A 77 12.85 -6.54 -1.34
CA LYS A 77 13.78 -5.98 -0.34
C LYS A 77 13.56 -4.48 -0.19
N PHE A 78 12.39 -4.12 0.31
CA PHE A 78 11.90 -2.75 0.27
C PHE A 78 12.74 -1.74 1.07
N THR A 79 13.35 -2.16 2.19
CA THR A 79 14.25 -1.29 2.97
C THR A 79 15.50 -0.92 2.16
N ASP A 80 16.11 -1.89 1.48
CA ASP A 80 17.25 -1.65 0.59
C ASP A 80 16.83 -0.80 -0.62
N ALA A 81 15.66 -1.05 -1.19
CA ALA A 81 15.12 -0.27 -2.29
C ALA A 81 14.99 1.22 -1.91
N ILE A 82 14.38 1.53 -0.76
CA ILE A 82 14.27 2.92 -0.27
C ILE A 82 15.64 3.54 -0.08
N LYS A 83 16.59 2.81 0.56
CA LYS A 83 17.96 3.30 0.75
C LYS A 83 18.61 3.71 -0.57
N TYR A 84 18.53 2.86 -1.59
CA TYR A 84 19.15 3.15 -2.89
C TYR A 84 18.39 4.21 -3.68
N PHE A 85 17.06 4.32 -3.54
CA PHE A 85 16.32 5.45 -4.08
C PHE A 85 16.76 6.77 -3.46
N SER A 86 16.93 6.83 -2.13
CA SER A 86 17.48 8.03 -1.47
C SER A 86 18.90 8.36 -1.93
N LEU A 87 19.76 7.36 -2.19
CA LEU A 87 21.09 7.60 -2.77
C LEU A 87 21.04 8.12 -4.21
N SER A 88 20.07 7.63 -5.00
CA SER A 88 19.82 8.10 -6.36
C SER A 88 19.37 9.56 -6.36
N GLU A 89 18.44 9.93 -5.48
CA GLU A 89 17.96 11.31 -5.31
C GLU A 89 19.11 12.30 -5.08
N LEU A 90 20.08 11.96 -4.21
CA LEU A 90 21.26 12.78 -3.94
C LEU A 90 22.20 12.93 -5.15
N GLY A 91 22.07 12.06 -6.14
CA GLY A 91 22.89 12.02 -7.36
C GLY A 91 22.40 12.91 -8.50
N THR A 92 21.28 13.63 -8.34
CA THR A 92 20.70 14.47 -9.40
C THR A 92 20.25 15.83 -8.86
N THR A 93 20.27 16.84 -9.73
CA THR A 93 19.67 18.16 -9.47
C THR A 93 18.42 18.41 -10.31
N ASN A 94 18.05 17.45 -11.18
CA ASN A 94 16.86 17.54 -12.01
C ASN A 94 15.60 17.29 -11.16
N LEU A 95 14.73 18.30 -11.07
CA LEU A 95 13.53 18.25 -10.23
C LEU A 95 12.54 17.14 -10.62
N ASP A 96 12.37 16.86 -11.92
CA ASP A 96 11.48 15.78 -12.36
C ASP A 96 12.00 14.42 -11.92
N SER A 97 13.32 14.21 -12.01
CA SER A 97 13.98 13.00 -11.56
C SER A 97 13.84 12.82 -10.05
N ILE A 98 14.04 13.89 -9.26
CA ILE A 98 13.83 13.87 -7.81
C ILE A 98 12.38 13.48 -7.47
N PHE A 99 11.41 14.11 -8.14
CA PHE A 99 10.00 13.82 -7.92
C PHE A 99 9.66 12.36 -8.21
N ASP A 100 10.11 11.82 -9.35
CA ASP A 100 9.85 10.43 -9.72
C ASP A 100 10.46 9.44 -8.71
N ILE A 101 11.65 9.72 -8.17
CA ILE A 101 12.28 8.92 -7.11
C ILE A 101 11.46 8.97 -5.82
N LYS A 102 11.00 10.15 -5.40
CA LYS A 102 10.13 10.29 -4.22
C LYS A 102 8.82 9.52 -4.39
N ILE A 103 8.23 9.51 -5.58
CA ILE A 103 7.05 8.70 -5.89
C ILE A 103 7.35 7.19 -5.83
N GLU A 104 8.52 6.71 -6.29
CA GLU A 104 8.88 5.30 -6.11
C GLU A 104 9.01 4.93 -4.63
N ILE A 105 9.53 5.83 -3.78
CA ILE A 105 9.55 5.63 -2.33
C ILE A 105 8.11 5.56 -1.76
N VAL A 106 7.20 6.43 -2.20
CA VAL A 106 5.77 6.37 -1.83
C VAL A 106 5.18 5.01 -2.18
N LYS A 107 5.36 4.54 -3.42
CA LYS A 107 4.87 3.21 -3.86
C LYS A 107 5.40 2.09 -2.99
N ILE A 108 6.69 2.11 -2.64
CA ILE A 108 7.27 1.10 -1.75
C ILE A 108 6.63 1.14 -0.36
N ASN A 109 6.36 2.33 0.20
CA ASN A 109 5.71 2.44 1.50
C ASN A 109 4.24 1.94 1.46
N LEU A 110 3.53 2.10 0.35
CA LEU A 110 2.24 1.46 0.11
C LEU A 110 2.36 -0.07 0.15
N LEU A 111 3.31 -0.65 -0.61
CA LEU A 111 3.55 -2.10 -0.64
C LEU A 111 3.94 -2.67 0.74
N ARG A 112 4.63 -1.89 1.57
CA ARG A 112 4.99 -2.25 2.96
C ARG A 112 3.86 -2.05 3.97
N ARG A 113 2.72 -1.48 3.56
CA ARG A 113 1.61 -1.05 4.43
C ARG A 113 2.01 -0.04 5.53
N THR A 114 3.02 0.79 5.28
CA THR A 114 3.41 1.88 6.19
C THR A 114 2.64 3.16 5.85
N ILE A 115 1.32 3.11 6.02
CA ILE A 115 0.37 4.10 5.47
C ILE A 115 0.56 5.51 6.04
N TYR A 116 0.80 5.65 7.35
CA TYR A 116 1.09 6.96 7.96
C TYR A 116 2.30 7.63 7.30
N ARG A 117 3.38 6.88 7.10
CA ARG A 117 4.57 7.39 6.42
C ARG A 117 4.29 7.77 4.96
N THR A 118 3.43 7.03 4.28
CA THR A 118 2.99 7.36 2.92
C THR A 118 2.27 8.71 2.89
N PHE A 119 1.34 8.96 3.81
CA PHE A 119 0.66 10.26 3.88
C PHE A 119 1.61 11.40 4.22
N ASP A 120 2.56 11.20 5.14
CA ASP A 120 3.59 12.21 5.44
C ASP A 120 4.38 12.57 4.18
N LEU A 121 4.88 11.57 3.44
CA LEU A 121 5.62 11.78 2.19
C LEU A 121 4.81 12.54 1.13
N LEU A 122 3.52 12.22 1.00
CA LEU A 122 2.64 12.86 0.02
C LEU A 122 2.28 14.28 0.43
N ASN A 123 2.10 14.54 1.73
CA ASN A 123 1.86 15.89 2.24
C ASN A 123 3.11 16.76 2.09
N ASP A 124 4.30 16.24 2.43
CA ASP A 124 5.59 16.90 2.21
C ASP A 124 5.74 17.31 0.73
N LEU A 125 5.45 16.38 -0.20
CA LEU A 125 5.49 16.64 -1.64
C LEU A 125 4.47 17.69 -2.09
N ASN A 126 3.28 17.71 -1.48
CA ASN A 126 2.20 18.64 -1.85
C ASN A 126 2.46 20.07 -1.32
N GLU A 127 3.16 20.20 -0.20
CA GLU A 127 3.54 21.48 0.41
C GLU A 127 4.79 22.09 -0.24
N ASP A 128 5.63 21.27 -0.88
CA ASP A 128 6.82 21.74 -1.59
C ASP A 128 6.46 22.56 -2.84
N ILE A 129 6.85 23.84 -2.81
CA ILE A 129 6.61 24.80 -3.90
C ILE A 129 7.23 24.34 -5.22
N LEU A 130 8.31 23.57 -5.19
CA LEU A 130 9.01 23.04 -6.37
C LEU A 130 8.16 22.02 -7.13
N PHE A 131 7.21 21.35 -6.46
CA PHE A 131 6.37 20.31 -7.05
C PHE A 131 4.90 20.72 -7.22
N LYS A 132 4.59 22.02 -7.11
CA LYS A 132 3.23 22.54 -7.31
C LYS A 132 2.59 22.11 -8.63
N ALA A 133 3.39 22.04 -9.71
CA ALA A 133 2.93 21.60 -11.03
C ALA A 133 2.68 20.08 -11.13
N LYS A 134 3.06 19.29 -10.11
CA LYS A 134 2.86 17.84 -10.03
C LYS A 134 1.69 17.45 -9.10
N LYS A 135 0.89 18.42 -8.66
CA LYS A 135 -0.23 18.22 -7.73
C LYS A 135 -1.13 17.04 -8.12
N ASP A 136 -1.50 16.92 -9.39
CA ASP A 136 -2.38 15.83 -9.87
C ASP A 136 -1.75 14.45 -9.67
N LYS A 137 -0.44 14.30 -9.89
CA LYS A 137 0.27 13.05 -9.61
C LYS A 137 0.28 12.75 -8.11
N ILE A 138 0.43 13.76 -7.26
CA ILE A 138 0.42 13.58 -5.79
C ILE A 138 -0.97 13.16 -5.31
N THR A 139 -2.02 13.85 -5.78
CA THR A 139 -3.42 13.52 -5.54
C THR A 139 -3.74 12.08 -5.97
N TYR A 140 -3.25 11.66 -7.13
CA TYR A 140 -3.39 10.28 -7.61
C TYR A 140 -2.84 9.25 -6.63
N TRP A 141 -1.62 9.45 -6.11
CA TRP A 141 -1.02 8.54 -5.13
C TRP A 141 -1.64 8.66 -3.75
N LYS A 142 -2.24 9.80 -3.40
CA LYS A 142 -3.04 9.96 -2.18
C LYS A 142 -4.33 9.13 -2.23
N GLY A 143 -4.98 9.06 -3.38
CA GLY A 143 -6.10 8.12 -3.60
C GLY A 143 -5.70 6.66 -3.36
N TRP A 144 -4.55 6.24 -3.89
CA TRP A 144 -3.99 4.91 -3.60
C TRP A 144 -3.67 4.70 -2.12
N ALA A 145 -3.17 5.72 -1.43
CA ALA A 145 -2.93 5.64 0.03
C ALA A 145 -4.23 5.42 0.82
N TYR A 146 -5.32 6.06 0.44
CA TYR A 146 -6.63 5.82 1.05
C TYR A 146 -7.19 4.42 0.74
N ILE A 147 -7.02 3.90 -0.49
CA ILE A 147 -7.36 2.50 -0.82
C ILE A 147 -6.63 1.54 0.12
N PHE A 148 -5.32 1.71 0.29
CA PHE A 148 -4.52 0.85 1.16
C PHE A 148 -4.79 1.05 2.66
N ASN A 149 -5.46 2.16 3.01
CA ASN A 149 -5.98 2.45 4.35
C ASN A 149 -7.42 1.95 4.58
N ASP A 150 -8.02 1.26 3.60
CA ASP A 150 -9.42 0.81 3.60
C ASP A 150 -10.45 1.97 3.67
N ASP A 151 -10.05 3.17 3.28
CA ASP A 151 -10.88 4.39 3.27
C ASP A 151 -11.30 4.72 1.83
N TRP A 152 -12.18 3.87 1.28
CA TRP A 152 -12.60 3.92 -0.12
C TRP A 152 -13.38 5.20 -0.47
N GLU A 153 -14.13 5.75 0.48
CA GLU A 153 -14.82 7.03 0.32
C GLU A 153 -13.82 8.16 0.05
N LYS A 154 -12.81 8.33 0.91
CA LYS A 154 -11.78 9.36 0.68
C LYS A 154 -10.92 9.07 -0.55
N ALA A 155 -10.68 7.80 -0.88
CA ALA A 155 -10.01 7.45 -2.11
C ALA A 155 -10.79 7.96 -3.33
N SER A 156 -12.11 7.74 -3.36
CA SER A 156 -13.00 8.27 -4.39
C SER A 156 -12.93 9.80 -4.48
N GLU A 157 -13.01 10.49 -3.34
CA GLU A 157 -12.89 11.95 -3.30
C GLU A 157 -11.57 12.46 -3.88
N GLU A 158 -10.43 11.81 -3.60
CA GLU A 158 -9.15 12.19 -4.19
C GLU A 158 -9.13 11.98 -5.71
N PHE A 159 -9.64 10.85 -6.21
CA PHE A 159 -9.69 10.59 -7.65
C PHE A 159 -10.68 11.52 -8.37
N ALA A 160 -11.77 11.93 -7.71
CA ALA A 160 -12.73 12.90 -8.24
C ALA A 160 -12.12 14.28 -8.48
N LYS A 161 -11.05 14.65 -7.73
CA LYS A 161 -10.30 15.91 -7.96
C LYS A 161 -9.51 15.88 -9.28
N LEU A 162 -9.19 14.71 -9.80
CA LEU A 162 -8.49 14.53 -11.08
C LEU A 162 -9.47 14.54 -12.24
N ASP A 163 -10.52 13.73 -12.12
CA ASP A 163 -11.62 13.64 -13.08
C ASP A 163 -12.85 13.07 -12.36
N ILE A 164 -14.01 13.68 -12.54
CA ILE A 164 -15.27 13.21 -11.97
C ILE A 164 -15.66 11.81 -12.47
N ASN A 165 -15.17 11.43 -13.66
CA ASN A 165 -15.40 10.11 -14.27
C ASN A 165 -14.16 9.20 -14.19
N HIS A 166 -13.21 9.50 -13.30
CA HIS A 166 -12.00 8.71 -13.17
C HIS A 166 -12.32 7.24 -12.85
N GLU A 167 -11.70 6.29 -13.55
CA GLU A 167 -11.98 4.84 -13.39
C GLU A 167 -11.81 4.37 -11.94
N LEU A 168 -10.72 4.78 -11.28
CA LEU A 168 -10.48 4.46 -9.87
C LEU A 168 -11.54 5.04 -8.93
N LYS A 169 -12.11 6.21 -9.24
CA LYS A 169 -13.21 6.81 -8.45
C LYS A 169 -14.43 5.88 -8.48
N ILE A 170 -14.85 5.47 -9.68
CA ILE A 170 -16.01 4.58 -9.87
C ILE A 170 -15.83 3.27 -9.10
N ILE A 171 -14.64 2.68 -9.13
CA ILE A 171 -14.35 1.45 -8.38
C ILE A 171 -14.42 1.71 -6.87
N CYS A 172 -13.86 2.83 -6.40
CA CYS A 172 -13.89 3.18 -4.98
C CYS A 172 -15.33 3.46 -4.49
N ASP A 173 -16.16 4.13 -5.28
CA ASP A 173 -17.59 4.33 -4.99
C ASP A 173 -18.30 2.99 -4.85
N ASN A 174 -18.13 2.09 -5.84
CA ASN A 174 -18.78 0.77 -5.81
C ASN A 174 -18.41 -0.03 -4.57
N VAL A 175 -17.15 0.04 -4.12
CA VAL A 175 -16.73 -0.66 -2.89
C VAL A 175 -17.32 0.04 -1.66
N SER A 176 -17.19 1.37 -1.57
CA SER A 176 -17.68 2.17 -0.44
C SER A 176 -19.19 2.02 -0.23
N GLU A 177 -19.98 2.15 -1.30
CA GLU A 177 -21.44 2.03 -1.27
C GLU A 177 -21.92 0.63 -0.88
N ALA A 178 -21.12 -0.40 -1.18
CA ALA A 178 -21.42 -1.78 -0.82
C ALA A 178 -21.05 -2.10 0.65
N GLN A 179 -20.25 -1.27 1.33
CA GLN A 179 -19.83 -1.54 2.70
C GLN A 179 -21.00 -1.47 3.70
N PHE A 180 -20.98 -2.38 4.66
CA PHE A 180 -21.94 -2.44 5.75
C PHE A 180 -21.50 -1.57 6.92
N SER A 181 -22.45 -0.83 7.50
CA SER A 181 -22.21 -0.07 8.73
C SER A 181 -22.20 -1.00 9.94
N LYS A 182 -21.03 -1.09 10.60
CA LYS A 182 -20.83 -1.85 11.84
C LYS A 182 -21.78 -1.41 12.95
N THR A 183 -21.89 -0.09 13.15
CA THR A 183 -22.79 0.51 14.14
C THR A 183 -24.24 0.16 13.85
N LYS A 184 -24.66 0.24 12.59
CA LYS A 184 -26.03 -0.13 12.19
C LYS A 184 -26.30 -1.61 12.45
N ALA A 185 -25.39 -2.51 12.09
CA ALA A 185 -25.52 -3.94 12.38
C ALA A 185 -25.70 -4.19 13.89
N LYS A 186 -24.88 -3.54 14.72
CA LYS A 186 -24.93 -3.63 16.18
C LYS A 186 -26.27 -3.14 16.76
N VAL A 187 -26.71 -1.96 16.34
CA VAL A 187 -27.98 -1.35 16.81
C VAL A 187 -29.16 -2.21 16.42
N LEU A 188 -29.20 -2.74 15.20
CA LEU A 188 -30.25 -3.65 14.76
C LEU A 188 -30.31 -4.90 15.64
N SER A 189 -29.16 -5.55 15.91
CA SER A 189 -29.09 -6.74 16.76
C SER A 189 -29.31 -6.47 18.25
N TYR A 190 -29.15 -5.22 18.69
CA TYR A 190 -29.55 -4.79 20.03
C TYR A 190 -31.07 -4.68 20.14
N ILE A 191 -31.74 -4.10 19.13
CA ILE A 191 -33.21 -3.98 19.14
C ILE A 191 -33.88 -5.35 18.97
N LEU A 192 -33.38 -6.15 18.03
CA LEU A 192 -33.93 -7.47 17.70
C LEU A 192 -32.78 -8.45 17.46
N PRO A 193 -32.60 -9.47 18.31
CA PRO A 193 -31.56 -10.47 18.13
C PRO A 193 -31.59 -11.07 16.72
N GLY A 194 -30.43 -11.10 16.06
CA GLY A 194 -30.30 -11.59 14.69
C GLY A 194 -30.50 -10.54 13.58
N ALA A 195 -31.08 -9.37 13.85
CA ALA A 195 -31.39 -8.40 12.80
C ALA A 195 -30.14 -7.81 12.11
N GLY A 196 -29.06 -7.57 12.85
CA GLY A 196 -27.79 -7.14 12.28
C GLY A 196 -27.10 -8.21 11.41
N GLN A 197 -27.29 -9.48 11.76
CA GLN A 197 -26.86 -10.61 10.93
C GLN A 197 -27.65 -10.65 9.61
N PHE A 198 -28.97 -10.43 9.66
CA PHE A 198 -29.79 -10.30 8.44
C PHE A 198 -29.34 -9.12 7.58
N TYR A 199 -29.05 -7.97 8.19
CA TYR A 199 -28.54 -6.79 7.49
C TYR A 199 -27.25 -7.07 6.72
N THR A 200 -26.36 -7.90 7.26
CA THR A 200 -25.08 -8.30 6.62
C THR A 200 -25.21 -9.55 5.72
N GLY A 201 -26.42 -10.03 5.48
CA GLY A 201 -26.70 -11.22 4.65
C GLY A 201 -26.39 -12.56 5.33
N ASN A 202 -26.13 -12.59 6.64
CA ASN A 202 -25.84 -13.78 7.44
C ASN A 202 -27.12 -14.38 8.04
N TYR A 203 -28.05 -14.82 7.19
CA TYR A 203 -29.40 -15.20 7.59
C TYR A 203 -29.46 -16.37 8.59
N ILE A 204 -28.65 -17.41 8.39
CA ILE A 204 -28.61 -18.57 9.29
C ILE A 204 -28.15 -18.15 10.68
N SER A 205 -27.08 -17.36 10.78
CA SER A 205 -26.59 -16.80 12.03
C SER A 205 -27.64 -15.90 12.71
N GLY A 206 -28.43 -15.16 11.91
CA GLY A 206 -29.53 -14.35 12.40
C GLY A 206 -30.65 -15.17 13.02
N ILE A 207 -31.11 -16.21 12.33
CA ILE A 207 -32.15 -17.14 12.82
C ILE A 207 -31.68 -17.80 14.12
N LEU A 208 -30.44 -18.33 14.15
CA LEU A 208 -29.90 -18.96 15.35
C LEU A 208 -29.82 -17.99 16.52
N SER A 209 -29.41 -16.74 16.28
CA SER A 209 -29.35 -15.71 17.32
C SER A 209 -30.72 -15.43 17.92
N LEU A 210 -31.75 -15.28 17.08
CA LEU A 210 -33.12 -15.09 17.53
C LEU A 210 -33.63 -16.31 18.29
N SER A 211 -33.44 -17.52 17.76
CA SER A 211 -33.89 -18.77 18.37
C SER A 211 -33.27 -19.00 19.75
N TRP A 212 -31.96 -18.77 19.91
CA TRP A 212 -31.30 -18.95 21.21
C TRP A 212 -31.78 -17.95 22.24
N VAL A 213 -31.89 -16.68 21.88
CA VAL A 213 -32.38 -15.66 22.83
C VAL A 213 -33.84 -15.95 23.20
N ALA A 214 -34.69 -16.28 22.23
CA ALA A 214 -36.10 -16.61 22.48
C ALA A 214 -36.26 -17.85 23.37
N LEU A 215 -35.52 -18.93 23.08
CA LEU A 215 -35.57 -20.18 23.84
C LEU A 215 -35.19 -19.96 25.31
N TRP A 216 -34.05 -19.32 25.57
CA TRP A 216 -33.59 -19.12 26.95
C TRP A 216 -34.42 -18.09 27.70
N SER A 217 -34.93 -17.08 27.01
CA SER A 217 -35.86 -16.11 27.61
C SER A 217 -37.17 -16.79 28.01
N TYR A 218 -37.70 -17.65 27.14
CA TYR A 218 -38.91 -18.44 27.43
C TYR A 218 -38.71 -19.35 28.64
N ILE A 219 -37.62 -20.13 28.67
CA ILE A 219 -37.31 -21.03 29.80
C ILE A 219 -37.14 -20.25 31.11
N ALA A 220 -36.51 -19.07 31.07
CA ALA A 220 -36.38 -18.22 32.25
C ALA A 220 -37.75 -17.74 32.77
N VAL A 221 -38.63 -17.28 31.88
CA VAL A 221 -40.00 -16.85 32.24
C VAL A 221 -40.80 -17.99 32.83
N GLU A 222 -40.77 -19.18 32.22
CA GLU A 222 -41.43 -20.38 32.74
C GLU A 222 -40.91 -20.77 34.14
N ALA A 223 -39.61 -20.63 34.40
CA ALA A 223 -39.06 -20.86 35.74
C ALA A 223 -39.60 -19.86 36.78
N PHE A 224 -39.73 -18.58 36.42
CA PHE A 224 -40.33 -17.57 37.30
C PHE A 224 -41.82 -17.83 37.56
N LEU A 225 -42.59 -18.20 36.53
CA LEU A 225 -44.02 -18.54 36.68
C LEU A 225 -44.26 -19.79 37.54
N ALA A 226 -43.28 -20.68 37.62
CA ALA A 226 -43.31 -21.88 38.46
C ALA A 226 -42.69 -21.66 39.86
N ASP A 227 -42.50 -20.42 40.31
CA ASP A 227 -41.86 -20.04 41.59
C ASP A 227 -40.41 -20.57 41.78
N ARG A 228 -39.74 -20.98 40.68
CA ARG A 228 -38.33 -21.41 40.68
C ARG A 228 -37.41 -20.23 40.44
N ILE A 229 -37.40 -19.30 41.39
CA ILE A 229 -36.70 -18.01 41.26
C ILE A 229 -35.20 -18.18 40.96
N PHE A 230 -34.53 -19.09 41.68
CA PHE A 230 -33.10 -19.34 41.46
C PHE A 230 -32.82 -19.86 40.04
N ASP A 231 -33.59 -20.85 39.57
CA ASP A 231 -33.46 -21.40 38.21
C ASP A 231 -33.68 -20.31 37.15
N GLY A 232 -34.72 -19.49 37.33
CA GLY A 232 -35.02 -18.36 36.43
C GLY A 232 -33.88 -17.36 36.36
N LEU A 233 -33.29 -17.00 37.51
CA LEU A 233 -32.11 -16.12 37.57
C LEU A 233 -30.88 -16.77 36.91
N MET A 234 -30.65 -18.06 37.10
CA MET A 234 -29.52 -18.77 36.48
C MET A 234 -29.66 -18.80 34.96
N VAL A 235 -30.83 -19.19 34.43
CA VAL A 235 -31.07 -19.26 32.98
C VAL A 235 -31.02 -17.86 32.36
N ALA A 236 -31.65 -16.86 32.99
CA ALA A 236 -31.65 -15.49 32.49
C ALA A 236 -30.23 -14.92 32.37
N ASN A 237 -29.42 -15.02 33.43
CA ASN A 237 -28.09 -14.42 33.46
C ASN A 237 -27.07 -15.20 32.62
N PHE A 238 -27.00 -16.52 32.77
CA PHE A 238 -25.94 -17.32 32.16
C PHE A 238 -26.25 -17.76 30.73
N LEU A 239 -27.53 -17.81 30.34
CA LEU A 239 -27.95 -18.22 29.01
C LEU A 239 -28.57 -17.05 28.24
N ALA A 240 -29.72 -16.53 28.64
CA ALA A 240 -30.43 -15.52 27.85
C ALA A 240 -29.58 -14.26 27.61
N PHE A 241 -29.04 -13.67 28.68
CA PHE A 241 -28.21 -12.46 28.59
C PHE A 241 -26.86 -12.72 27.89
N ARG A 242 -26.28 -13.91 28.11
CA ARG A 242 -25.05 -14.32 27.42
C ARG A 242 -25.25 -14.38 25.90
N PHE A 243 -26.29 -15.08 25.44
CA PHE A 243 -26.59 -15.21 24.02
C PHE A 243 -27.00 -13.87 23.43
N TYR A 244 -27.77 -13.05 24.16
CA TYR A 244 -28.14 -11.71 23.72
C TYR A 244 -26.90 -10.82 23.47
N ASN A 245 -25.96 -10.74 24.42
CA ASN A 245 -24.75 -9.92 24.23
C ASN A 245 -23.84 -10.47 23.13
N GLY A 246 -23.70 -11.80 23.05
CA GLY A 246 -22.95 -12.45 21.97
C GLY A 246 -23.53 -12.14 20.60
N ASN A 247 -24.86 -12.09 20.47
CA ASN A 247 -25.57 -11.69 19.25
C ASN A 247 -25.16 -10.29 18.75
N VAL A 248 -25.08 -9.32 19.66
CA VAL A 248 -24.73 -7.93 19.35
C VAL A 248 -23.28 -7.82 18.88
N GLN A 249 -22.35 -8.51 19.55
CA GLN A 249 -20.93 -8.54 19.16
C GLN A 249 -20.72 -9.25 17.82
N ASN A 250 -21.42 -10.36 17.59
CA ASN A 250 -21.32 -11.11 16.34
C ASN A 250 -21.83 -10.29 15.14
N ALA A 251 -22.88 -9.47 15.32
CA ALA A 251 -23.41 -8.63 14.25
C ALA A 251 -22.38 -7.61 13.73
N GLU A 252 -21.62 -7.00 14.65
CA GLU A 252 -20.50 -6.12 14.31
C GLU A 252 -19.40 -6.88 13.56
N LYS A 253 -19.03 -8.07 14.05
CA LYS A 253 -18.02 -8.92 13.39
C LYS A 253 -18.43 -9.34 11.97
N PHE A 254 -19.70 -9.67 11.75
CA PHE A 254 -20.17 -10.04 10.41
C PHE A 254 -20.12 -8.86 9.43
N ALA A 255 -20.33 -7.63 9.89
CA ALA A 255 -20.12 -6.44 9.06
C ALA A 255 -18.63 -6.28 8.70
N ASP A 256 -17.72 -6.51 9.65
CA ASP A 256 -16.27 -6.49 9.40
C ASP A 256 -15.83 -7.53 8.37
N GLU A 257 -16.32 -8.76 8.50
CA GLU A 257 -16.02 -9.86 7.58
C GLU A 257 -16.50 -9.52 6.16
N ARG A 258 -17.74 -9.04 6.01
CA ARG A 258 -18.28 -8.62 4.71
C ARG A 258 -17.52 -7.44 4.10
N ASN A 259 -17.16 -6.44 4.90
CA ASN A 259 -16.38 -5.31 4.41
C ASN A 259 -14.98 -5.76 3.97
N SER A 260 -14.36 -6.68 4.71
CA SER A 260 -13.07 -7.27 4.33
C SER A 260 -13.16 -8.06 3.01
N GLU A 261 -14.26 -8.79 2.77
CA GLU A 261 -14.52 -9.46 1.49
C GLU A 261 -14.61 -8.45 0.33
N LEU A 262 -15.32 -7.33 0.53
CA LEU A 262 -15.45 -6.26 -0.46
C LEU A 262 -14.11 -5.58 -0.75
N THR A 263 -13.34 -5.27 0.29
CA THR A 263 -11.99 -4.69 0.16
C THR A 263 -11.05 -5.61 -0.60
N ASN A 264 -11.05 -6.91 -0.28
CA ASN A 264 -10.24 -7.90 -0.98
C ASN A 264 -10.67 -8.04 -2.44
N TRP A 265 -11.96 -8.03 -2.72
CA TRP A 265 -12.48 -8.02 -4.09
C TRP A 265 -12.01 -6.78 -4.85
N GLY A 266 -12.13 -5.58 -4.25
CA GLY A 266 -11.70 -4.32 -4.86
C GLY A 266 -10.21 -4.30 -5.18
N LEU A 267 -9.36 -4.72 -4.24
CA LEU A 267 -7.92 -4.83 -4.45
C LEU A 267 -7.58 -5.85 -5.54
N ASN A 268 -8.24 -7.01 -5.56
CA ASN A 268 -8.03 -8.04 -6.58
C ASN A 268 -8.49 -7.56 -7.97
N TYR A 269 -9.60 -6.82 -8.03
CA TYR A 269 -10.07 -6.21 -9.27
C TYR A 269 -9.05 -5.20 -9.81
N LEU A 270 -8.54 -4.30 -8.96
CA LEU A 270 -7.52 -3.33 -9.32
C LEU A 270 -6.21 -4.00 -9.76
N GLN A 271 -5.80 -5.09 -9.10
CA GLN A 271 -4.59 -5.82 -9.47
C GLN A 271 -4.68 -6.39 -10.89
N ASN A 272 -5.81 -6.96 -11.28
CA ASN A 272 -5.94 -7.71 -12.53
C ASN A 272 -6.51 -6.92 -13.71
N ASN A 273 -7.39 -5.94 -13.44
CA ASN A 273 -8.14 -5.23 -14.48
C ASN A 273 -7.63 -3.80 -14.71
N TYR A 274 -7.17 -3.12 -13.65
CA TYR A 274 -6.66 -1.75 -13.80
C TYR A 274 -5.31 -1.73 -14.51
N ARG A 275 -5.23 -0.93 -15.58
CA ARG A 275 -4.06 -0.80 -16.46
C ARG A 275 -3.21 0.44 -16.20
N GLY A 276 -3.70 1.38 -15.38
CA GLY A 276 -2.94 2.57 -15.02
C GLY A 276 -1.81 2.27 -14.02
N PRO A 277 -1.01 3.31 -13.68
CA PRO A 277 0.07 3.17 -12.70
C PRO A 277 -0.44 2.68 -11.35
N LYS A 278 0.16 1.62 -10.81
CA LYS A 278 -0.19 1.09 -9.49
C LYS A 278 1.07 0.87 -8.64
N PRO A 279 0.93 0.71 -7.31
CA PRO A 279 2.07 0.56 -6.40
C PRO A 279 3.04 -0.56 -6.80
#